data_AF-A0A976DL41-F1
#
_entry.id   AF-A0A976DL41-F1
#
_cell.length_a   1.000
_cell.length_b   1.000
_cell.length_c   1.000
_cell.angle_alpha   90.00
_cell.angle_beta   90.00
_cell.angle_gamma   90.00
#
_symmetry.space_group_name_H-M   'P 1'
#
loop_
_entity.id
_entity.type
_entity.pdbx_description
1 polymer ?
#
loop_
_entity_poly.entity_id
_entity_poly.type
_entity_poly.pdbx_seq_one_letter_code
_entity_poly.pdbx_strand_id
1 'polypeptide(L)'
;PANAQVIRVPALALADLLAAPRPTVLCCDIEGAELEVLATPLTGIRLVVVELHPGIYGAEGEARVRKTLVAQGFQPEPLGTKGATVVYRRASGGTGPE
;
A
#
# COMPACT_ATOMS: atom_id res chain seq x y z
N PRO A 1 18.50 -15.32 11.85
CA PRO A 1 19.60 -16.24 11.49
C PRO A 1 20.80 -15.97 12.42
N ALA A 2 21.79 -16.88 12.49
CA ALA A 2 22.91 -16.80 13.44
C ALA A 2 23.81 -15.56 13.27
N ASN A 3 23.68 -14.85 12.14
CA ASN A 3 24.40 -13.63 11.80
C ASN A 3 23.50 -12.37 11.74
N ALA A 4 22.24 -12.44 12.22
CA ALA A 4 21.36 -11.28 12.28
C ALA A 4 21.42 -10.62 13.66
N GLN A 5 21.42 -9.28 13.66
CA GLN A 5 21.32 -8.47 14.86
C GLN A 5 20.04 -7.63 14.79
N VAL A 6 19.28 -7.59 15.90
CA VAL A 6 18.13 -6.70 16.03
C VAL A 6 18.63 -5.29 16.33
N ILE A 7 18.21 -4.33 15.51
CA ILE A 7 18.48 -2.90 15.71
C ILE A 7 17.15 -2.13 15.73
N ARG A 8 17.15 -0.94 16.34
CA ARG A 8 16.04 0.00 16.27
C ARG A 8 16.28 0.98 15.14
N VAL A 9 15.29 1.13 14.26
CA VAL A 9 15.32 2.09 13.15
C VAL A 9 14.15 3.06 13.35
N PRO A 10 14.36 4.39 13.23
CA PRO A 10 13.26 5.34 13.23
C PRO A 10 12.27 5.03 12.10
N ALA A 11 10.97 5.06 12.41
CA ALA A 11 9.92 4.93 11.42
C ALA A 11 9.44 6.32 10.97
N LEU A 12 9.25 6.49 9.66
CA LEU A 12 8.59 7.67 9.10
C LEU A 12 7.13 7.32 8.82
N ALA A 13 6.21 8.22 9.17
CA ALA A 13 4.81 8.03 8.85
C ALA A 13 4.58 8.22 7.35
N LEU A 14 3.79 7.35 6.73
CA LEU A 14 3.47 7.46 5.31
C LEU A 14 2.80 8.80 4.98
N ALA A 15 1.94 9.31 5.87
CA ALA A 15 1.27 10.60 5.69
C ALA A 15 2.26 11.76 5.49
N ASP A 16 3.38 11.76 6.22
CA ASP A 16 4.42 12.80 6.10
C ASP A 16 5.13 12.70 4.74
N LEU A 17 5.43 11.47 4.30
CA LEU A 17 6.05 11.21 2.99
C LEU A 17 5.11 11.56 1.82
N LEU A 18 3.80 11.42 2.02
CA LEU A 18 2.79 11.84 1.05
C LEU A 18 2.66 13.36 0.99
N ALA A 19 2.82 14.06 2.11
CA ALA A 19 2.76 15.52 2.16
C ALA A 19 3.99 16.19 1.51
N ALA A 20 5.17 15.60 1.66
CA ALA A 20 6.40 16.02 0.99
C ALA A 20 7.32 14.81 0.82
N PRO A 21 7.67 14.42 -0.43
CA PRO A 21 7.74 15.24 -1.66
C PRO A 21 6.48 15.27 -2.53
N ARG A 22 5.32 14.78 -2.07
CA ARG A 22 4.09 14.60 -2.90
C ARG A 22 4.29 13.60 -4.04
N PRO A 23 4.67 12.35 -3.73
CA PRO A 23 4.77 11.30 -4.74
C PRO A 23 3.42 11.07 -5.43
N THR A 24 3.48 10.62 -6.68
CA THR A 24 2.28 10.20 -7.43
C THR A 24 2.18 8.68 -7.57
N VAL A 25 3.21 7.93 -7.19
CA VAL A 25 3.24 6.46 -7.26
C VAL A 25 3.76 5.92 -5.94
N LEU A 26 3.07 4.93 -5.39
CA LEU A 26 3.52 4.13 -4.26
C LEU A 26 3.93 2.75 -4.78
N CYS A 27 5.18 2.35 -4.54
CA CYS A 27 5.68 1.01 -4.83
C CYS A 27 6.30 0.47 -3.54
N CYS A 28 5.78 -0.62 -3.00
CA CYS A 28 6.24 -1.11 -1.70
C CYS A 28 6.06 -2.62 -1.53
N ASP A 29 7.01 -3.19 -0.82
CA ASP A 29 6.96 -4.50 -0.17
C ASP A 29 7.17 -4.22 1.33
N ILE A 30 6.13 -4.38 2.14
CA ILE A 30 6.07 -3.89 3.52
C ILE A 30 6.32 -5.02 4.53
N GLU A 31 6.12 -6.28 4.12
CA GLU A 31 6.31 -7.46 4.96
C GLU A 31 5.41 -7.49 6.22
N GLY A 32 4.12 -7.14 6.05
CA GLY A 32 3.08 -7.42 7.06
C GLY A 32 2.35 -6.22 7.67
N ALA A 33 2.80 -4.99 7.44
CA ALA A 33 2.15 -3.76 7.94
C ALA A 33 1.21 -3.09 6.91
N GLU A 34 0.80 -3.81 5.86
CA GLU A 34 -0.05 -3.31 4.77
C GLU A 34 -1.42 -2.85 5.29
N LEU A 35 -1.97 -3.54 6.28
CA LEU A 35 -3.27 -3.24 6.88
C LEU A 35 -3.29 -1.85 7.54
N GLU A 36 -2.23 -1.50 8.25
CA GLU A 36 -2.09 -0.20 8.90
C GLU A 36 -1.61 0.87 7.91
N VAL A 37 -0.56 0.58 7.13
CA VAL A 37 0.08 1.57 6.26
C VAL A 37 -0.87 1.99 5.14
N LEU A 38 -1.52 1.05 4.46
CA LEU A 38 -2.42 1.36 3.34
C LEU A 38 -3.80 1.87 3.78
N ALA A 39 -4.11 1.86 5.08
CA ALA A 39 -5.26 2.58 5.63
C ALA A 39 -5.05 4.11 5.68
N THR A 40 -3.81 4.58 5.55
CA THR A 40 -3.50 6.01 5.40
C THR A 40 -4.13 6.54 4.10
N PRO A 41 -4.79 7.70 4.10
CA PRO A 41 -5.29 8.32 2.88
C PRO A 41 -4.16 8.56 1.87
N LEU A 42 -4.20 7.84 0.75
CA LEU A 42 -3.14 7.90 -0.27
C LEU A 42 -3.31 9.11 -1.21
N THR A 43 -3.65 10.29 -0.70
CA THR A 43 -3.96 11.49 -1.52
C THR A 43 -2.83 11.82 -2.50
N GLY A 44 -3.17 12.14 -3.76
CA GLY A 44 -2.20 12.44 -4.82
C GLY A 44 -1.59 11.21 -5.51
N ILE A 45 -1.72 10.01 -4.96
CA ILE A 45 -1.22 8.78 -5.59
C ILE A 45 -2.12 8.38 -6.77
N ARG A 46 -1.58 8.23 -7.98
CA ARG A 46 -2.30 7.70 -9.15
C ARG A 46 -2.15 6.20 -9.32
N LEU A 47 -1.11 5.59 -8.74
CA LEU A 47 -0.78 4.18 -8.91
C LEU A 47 -0.18 3.60 -7.62
N VAL A 48 -0.67 2.45 -7.20
CA VAL A 48 -0.11 1.64 -6.10
C VAL A 48 0.36 0.32 -6.69
N VAL A 49 1.60 -0.04 -6.42
CA VAL A 49 2.18 -1.36 -6.68
C VAL A 49 2.57 -1.91 -5.31
N VAL A 50 1.94 -3.00 -4.89
CA VAL A 50 2.18 -3.54 -3.55
C VAL A 50 2.26 -5.06 -3.57
N GLU A 51 3.20 -5.63 -2.85
CA GLU A 51 3.21 -7.06 -2.54
C GLU A 51 2.36 -7.34 -1.29
N LEU A 52 1.46 -8.33 -1.40
CA LEU A 52 0.59 -8.73 -0.30
C LEU A 52 1.15 -9.95 0.42
N HIS A 53 1.07 -9.95 1.74
CA HIS A 53 1.58 -11.00 2.62
C HIS A 53 0.44 -11.73 3.39
N PRO A 54 -0.47 -12.44 2.71
CA PRO A 54 -1.54 -13.19 3.39
C PRO A 54 -1.00 -14.29 4.32
N GLY A 55 0.26 -14.70 4.19
CA GLY A 55 0.92 -15.59 5.15
C GLY A 55 1.11 -14.97 6.54
N ILE A 56 1.09 -13.63 6.65
CA ILE A 56 1.24 -12.89 7.91
C ILE A 56 -0.12 -12.53 8.49
N TYR A 57 -1.01 -11.92 7.69
CA TYR A 57 -2.30 -11.38 8.17
C TYR A 57 -3.54 -12.16 7.70
N GLY A 58 -3.36 -13.28 7.01
CA GLY A 58 -4.45 -14.16 6.55
C GLY A 58 -5.22 -13.63 5.33
N ALA A 59 -6.07 -14.50 4.76
CA ALA A 59 -6.90 -14.15 3.61
C ALA A 59 -7.92 -13.03 3.91
N GLU A 60 -8.44 -12.96 5.13
CA GLU A 60 -9.31 -11.87 5.57
C GLU A 60 -8.58 -10.53 5.62
N GLY A 61 -7.33 -10.53 6.11
CA GLY A 61 -6.48 -9.34 6.08
C GLY A 61 -6.21 -8.89 4.64
N GLU A 62 -5.92 -9.83 3.74
CA GLU A 62 -5.73 -9.52 2.31
C GLU A 62 -6.98 -8.87 1.70
N ALA A 63 -8.15 -9.45 1.95
CA ALA A 63 -9.42 -8.91 1.49
C ALA A 63 -9.64 -7.49 2.05
N ARG A 64 -9.26 -7.23 3.30
CA ARG A 64 -9.36 -5.92 3.93
C ARG A 64 -8.41 -4.90 3.31
N VAL A 65 -7.16 -5.25 3.02
CA VAL A 65 -6.22 -4.37 2.29
C VAL A 65 -6.80 -3.98 0.94
N ARG A 66 -7.26 -4.96 0.16
CA ARG A 66 -7.85 -4.73 -1.17
C ARG A 66 -9.09 -3.86 -1.09
N LYS A 67 -10.00 -4.12 -0.14
CA LYS A 67 -11.20 -3.31 0.10
C LYS A 67 -10.85 -1.88 0.48
N THR A 68 -9.79 -1.68 1.27
CA THR A 68 -9.31 -0.37 1.69
C THR A 68 -8.82 0.45 0.50
N LEU A 69 -8.04 -0.16 -0.41
CA LEU A 69 -7.61 0.50 -1.65
C LEU A 69 -8.81 0.85 -2.55
N VAL A 70 -9.78 -0.06 -2.69
CA VAL A 70 -11.01 0.22 -3.46
C VAL A 70 -11.82 1.37 -2.85
N ALA A 71 -11.97 1.39 -1.53
CA ALA A 71 -12.67 2.46 -0.82
C ALA A 71 -12.00 3.83 -0.98
N GLN A 72 -10.69 3.86 -1.22
CA GLN A 72 -9.93 5.08 -1.54
C GLN A 72 -10.00 5.49 -3.03
N GLY A 73 -10.82 4.82 -3.84
CA GLY A 73 -11.02 5.16 -5.25
C GLY A 73 -9.99 4.55 -6.21
N PHE A 74 -9.29 3.50 -5.79
CA PHE A 74 -8.44 2.72 -6.67
C PHE A 74 -9.20 1.54 -7.29
N GLN A 75 -8.81 1.17 -8.50
CA GLN A 75 -9.30 0.00 -9.22
C GLN A 75 -8.12 -0.95 -9.49
N PRO A 76 -8.31 -2.28 -9.38
CA PRO A 76 -7.29 -3.24 -9.77
C PRO A 76 -6.85 -3.04 -11.23
N GLU A 77 -5.55 -3.16 -11.49
CA GLU A 77 -4.92 -3.13 -12.81
C GLU A 77 -4.31 -4.51 -13.09
N PRO A 78 -5.03 -5.39 -13.83
CA PRO A 78 -4.58 -6.75 -14.09
C PRO A 78 -3.28 -6.83 -14.89
N LEU A 79 -3.02 -5.88 -15.80
CA LEU A 79 -1.84 -5.95 -16.68
C LEU A 79 -0.52 -5.82 -15.92
N GLY A 80 -0.53 -5.17 -14.76
CA GLY A 80 0.65 -5.03 -13.91
C GLY A 80 0.74 -6.05 -12.77
N THR A 81 -0.31 -6.84 -12.56
CA THR A 81 -0.42 -7.75 -11.41
C THR A 81 0.23 -9.10 -11.73
N LYS A 82 1.08 -9.59 -10.82
CA LYS A 82 1.72 -10.91 -10.93
C LYS A 82 1.93 -11.53 -9.54
N GLY A 83 1.27 -12.66 -9.29
CA GLY A 83 1.37 -13.35 -8.00
C GLY A 83 0.85 -12.47 -6.85
N ALA A 84 1.65 -12.34 -5.80
CA ALA A 84 1.34 -11.51 -4.63
C ALA A 84 1.52 -10.00 -4.90
N THR A 85 2.27 -9.63 -5.94
CA THR A 85 2.44 -8.23 -6.36
C THR A 85 1.24 -7.79 -7.17
N VAL A 86 0.47 -6.86 -6.62
CA VAL A 86 -0.78 -6.36 -7.19
C VAL A 86 -0.66 -4.88 -7.53
N VAL A 87 -1.35 -4.48 -8.59
CA VAL A 87 -1.35 -3.09 -9.07
C VAL A 87 -2.75 -2.51 -9.00
N TYR A 88 -2.84 -1.28 -8.52
CA TYR A 88 -4.06 -0.52 -8.37
C TYR A 88 -3.88 0.87 -8.97
N ARG A 89 -4.79 1.29 -9.86
CA ARG A 89 -4.79 2.63 -10.46
C ARG A 89 -5.96 3.45 -9.92
N ARG A 90 -5.73 4.74 -9.64
CA ARG A 90 -6.80 5.65 -9.25
C ARG A 90 -7.79 5.77 -10.41
N ALA A 91 -9.10 5.65 -10.13
CA ALA A 91 -10.12 5.88 -11.14
C ALA A 91 -10.04 7.35 -11.63
N SER A 92 -9.95 7.55 -12.93
CA SER A 92 -9.98 8.88 -13.55
C SER A 92 -11.37 9.51 -13.32
N GLY A 93 -11.46 10.40 -12.33
CA GLY A 93 -12.71 11.05 -11.91
C GLY A 93 -12.88 11.20 -10.39
N GLY A 94 -12.04 10.53 -9.58
CA GLY A 94 -12.08 10.67 -8.12
C GLY A 94 -11.25 11.86 -7.65
N THR A 95 -11.88 13.01 -7.39
CA THR A 95 -11.39 13.90 -6.34
C THR A 95 -11.42 13.10 -5.05
N GLY A 96 -10.27 12.86 -4.42
CA GLY A 96 -10.23 12.30 -3.07
C GLY A 96 -11.07 13.17 -2.11
N PRO A 97 -11.52 12.64 -0.97
CA PRO A 97 -12.28 13.45 -0.02
C PRO A 97 -11.47 14.69 0.38
N GLU A 98 -12.11 15.87 0.30
CA GLU A 98 -11.63 17.12 0.89
C GLU A 98 -11.55 17.01 2.42
#